data_AF-A0A094B1G6-F1
#
_entry.id   AF-A0A094B1G6-F1
#
_cell.length_a   1.000
_cell.length_b   1.000
_cell.length_c   1.000
_cell.angle_alpha   90.00
_cell.angle_beta   90.00
_cell.angle_gamma   90.00
#
_symmetry.space_group_name_H-M   'P 1'
#
loop_
_entity.id
_entity.type
_entity.pdbx_description
1 polymer ?
#
loop_
_entity_poly.entity_id
_entity_poly.type
_entity_poly.pdbx_seq_one_letter_code
_entity_poly.pdbx_strand_id
1 'polypeptide(L)'
;MSSSADNQAGGRSNTAPNNYGPVIVDSATYKLTPIEESNEEDPDIAGAVEALEQITLREIGNGYIVDTPRAVANLVDSLVDLPTTPPSLYLDIEGVNLGRRGAVSIVQLLVLPTNLTYLIDIHTLNNAAFTTAGTHGHTLQSILEDSSIPKVFFDVRNDSAALHSRFSISLAGIHDIQLMELATRPSSKKFLHGLARCISSDLSLGRHELRRWTDQKSRGKRLFAPELGGTYEVFNERPMGEDIALYCTQDVQFMPKLWAYYEARLTALSINHYIKTILDTMSENSKHEIEIEIHILFFTSATNPQSPGDVALWFKNKNSDPFLIHLAGPRGSYCLGIKDNCYPSASTQFRDPIIMGSKKPATKDQIVALVSQVPIVNSSSFNSKALVGDALKRLTEQRYIEREDYLRAVGEMIDVTEGGNGRA
;
A
#
# COMPACT_ATOMS: atom_id res chain seq x y z
N MET A 1 -24.73 -69.53 -21.64
CA MET A 1 -24.26 -69.31 -23.03
C MET A 1 -23.18 -68.24 -23.00
N SER A 2 -21.99 -68.54 -23.55
CA SER A 2 -20.95 -67.61 -24.06
C SER A 2 -20.39 -66.55 -23.10
N SER A 3 -19.17 -66.67 -22.55
CA SER A 3 -17.83 -66.45 -23.16
C SER A 3 -17.43 -64.96 -23.28
N SER A 4 -16.38 -64.55 -22.53
CA SER A 4 -15.09 -64.02 -23.03
C SER A 4 -15.09 -62.49 -23.23
N ALA A 5 -14.04 -61.69 -23.07
CA ALA A 5 -12.68 -61.77 -22.53
C ALA A 5 -12.15 -60.31 -22.42
N ASP A 6 -11.02 -60.12 -21.75
CA ASP A 6 -10.22 -58.91 -21.59
C ASP A 6 -9.94 -58.11 -22.90
N ASN A 7 -9.82 -56.77 -22.82
CA ASN A 7 -8.52 -56.10 -22.93
C ASN A 7 -8.55 -54.55 -22.75
N GLN A 8 -7.38 -54.07 -22.36
CA GLN A 8 -6.94 -52.74 -21.90
C GLN A 8 -7.11 -51.56 -22.88
N ALA A 9 -7.21 -50.33 -22.36
CA ALA A 9 -6.16 -49.29 -22.44
C ALA A 9 -6.66 -47.87 -22.09
N GLY A 10 -5.84 -47.13 -21.33
CA GLY A 10 -5.65 -45.68 -21.52
C GLY A 10 -6.26 -44.73 -20.49
N GLY A 11 -5.42 -43.95 -19.82
CA GLY A 11 -5.81 -42.67 -19.22
C GLY A 11 -5.34 -42.42 -17.79
N ARG A 12 -4.09 -41.94 -17.64
CA ARG A 12 -3.62 -41.31 -16.40
C ARG A 12 -4.46 -40.06 -16.09
N SER A 13 -5.08 -40.02 -14.92
CA SER A 13 -5.56 -38.81 -14.25
C SER A 13 -4.97 -38.77 -12.85
N ASN A 14 -4.01 -37.87 -12.63
CA ASN A 14 -3.50 -37.51 -11.32
C ASN A 14 -4.57 -36.69 -10.57
N THR A 15 -5.23 -37.29 -9.59
CA THR A 15 -5.89 -36.55 -8.52
C THR A 15 -5.58 -37.24 -7.19
N ALA A 16 -4.61 -36.68 -6.47
CA ALA A 16 -4.34 -37.00 -5.08
C ALA A 16 -5.54 -36.61 -4.22
N PRO A 17 -6.05 -37.47 -3.32
CA PRO A 17 -6.96 -37.04 -2.27
C PRO A 17 -6.16 -36.45 -1.11
N ASN A 18 -6.24 -35.13 -0.95
CA ASN A 18 -5.91 -34.44 0.29
C ASN A 18 -6.97 -34.80 1.35
N ASN A 19 -6.58 -35.52 2.40
CA ASN A 19 -7.33 -35.57 3.65
C ASN A 19 -6.41 -35.98 4.82
N TYR A 20 -5.65 -35.02 5.35
CA TYR A 20 -5.12 -35.12 6.71
C TYR A 20 -5.88 -34.11 7.58
N GLY A 21 -7.01 -34.56 8.12
CA GLY A 21 -7.56 -33.96 9.33
C GLY A 21 -6.72 -34.38 10.55
N PRO A 22 -6.84 -33.69 11.69
CA PRO A 22 -6.09 -34.03 12.90
C PRO A 22 -6.46 -35.45 13.36
N VAL A 23 -5.45 -36.29 13.57
CA VAL A 23 -5.62 -37.57 14.25
C VAL A 23 -5.86 -37.27 15.72
N ILE A 24 -7.12 -37.39 16.15
CA ILE A 24 -7.47 -37.36 17.58
C ILE A 24 -7.12 -38.75 18.14
N VAL A 25 -6.08 -38.79 18.98
CA VAL A 25 -5.72 -40.00 19.73
C VAL A 25 -6.46 -39.93 21.07
N ASP A 26 -7.41 -40.85 21.27
CA ASP A 26 -8.08 -41.04 22.55
C ASP A 26 -7.09 -41.63 23.57
N SER A 27 -6.76 -40.86 24.61
CA SER A 27 -5.73 -41.17 25.60
C SER A 27 -6.14 -42.23 26.64
N ALA A 28 -7.25 -42.95 26.42
CA ALA A 28 -7.84 -43.82 27.45
C ALA A 28 -7.51 -45.33 27.37
N THR A 29 -6.72 -45.84 26.41
CA THR A 29 -6.55 -47.31 26.26
C THR A 29 -5.13 -47.85 26.08
N TYR A 30 -4.08 -47.09 26.42
CA TYR A 30 -2.72 -47.65 26.49
C TYR A 30 -2.25 -47.72 27.94
N LYS A 31 -2.30 -48.92 28.55
CA LYS A 31 -1.52 -49.22 29.76
C LYS A 31 -0.07 -49.45 29.34
N LEU A 32 0.77 -48.43 29.50
CA LEU A 32 2.21 -48.61 29.51
C LEU A 32 2.56 -49.45 30.74
N THR A 33 3.22 -50.58 30.54
CA THR A 33 3.90 -51.30 31.63
C THR A 33 5.02 -50.38 32.15
N PRO A 34 5.10 -50.10 33.46
CA PRO A 34 6.21 -49.34 34.02
C PRO A 34 7.51 -50.10 33.72
N ILE A 35 8.47 -49.41 33.10
CA ILE A 35 9.85 -49.88 33.04
C ILE A 35 10.40 -49.70 34.45
N GLU A 36 10.99 -50.75 35.03
CA GLU A 36 11.65 -50.64 36.34
C GLU A 36 12.79 -49.61 36.22
N GLU A 37 12.74 -48.56 37.03
CA GLU A 37 13.83 -47.58 37.14
C GLU A 37 15.09 -48.29 37.67
N SER A 38 16.06 -48.52 36.78
CA SER A 38 17.41 -48.89 37.18
C SER A 38 18.12 -47.65 37.71
N ASN A 39 18.53 -47.66 38.98
CA ASN A 39 19.26 -46.57 39.65
C ASN A 39 20.73 -46.44 39.21
N GLU A 40 21.10 -46.98 38.05
CA GLU A 40 22.43 -46.77 37.48
C GLU A 40 22.28 -45.75 36.35
N GLU A 41 22.72 -44.51 36.61
CA GLU A 41 22.92 -43.49 35.58
C GLU A 41 24.00 -44.01 34.62
N ASP A 42 23.58 -44.59 33.49
CA ASP A 42 24.50 -44.95 32.41
C ASP A 42 25.13 -43.65 31.87
N PRO A 43 26.45 -43.44 32.03
CA PRO A 43 27.11 -42.20 31.63
C PRO A 43 26.98 -41.92 30.12
N ASP A 44 26.77 -42.96 29.29
CA ASP A 44 26.54 -42.78 27.85
C ASP A 44 25.11 -42.28 27.55
N ILE A 45 24.11 -42.63 28.37
CA ILE A 45 22.75 -42.11 28.24
C ILE A 45 22.67 -40.68 28.76
N ALA A 46 23.29 -40.39 29.91
CA ALA A 46 23.37 -39.02 30.43
C ALA A 46 24.07 -38.07 29.45
N GLY A 47 25.19 -38.51 28.86
CA GLY A 47 25.90 -37.76 27.82
C GLY A 47 25.10 -37.61 26.51
N ALA A 48 24.33 -38.63 26.12
CA ALA A 48 23.45 -38.55 24.95
C ALA A 48 22.24 -37.62 25.18
N VAL A 49 21.65 -37.63 26.38
CA VAL A 49 20.57 -36.71 26.79
C VAL A 49 21.09 -35.28 26.83
N GLU A 50 22.25 -35.04 27.45
CA GLU A 50 22.87 -33.72 27.48
C GLU A 50 23.23 -33.23 26.05
N ALA A 51 23.69 -34.15 25.18
CA ALA A 51 23.94 -33.85 23.78
C ALA A 51 22.66 -33.57 22.97
N LEU A 52 21.53 -34.22 23.29
CA LEU A 52 20.21 -34.01 22.68
C LEU A 52 19.54 -32.74 23.18
N GLU A 53 19.65 -32.42 24.47
CA GLU A 53 19.20 -31.15 25.06
C GLU A 53 19.97 -29.97 24.48
N GLN A 54 21.27 -30.14 24.20
CA GLN A 54 22.08 -29.18 23.44
C GLN A 54 21.71 -29.09 21.95
N ILE A 55 20.85 -29.98 21.44
CA ILE A 55 20.34 -29.98 20.05
C ILE A 55 18.93 -29.40 19.96
N THR A 56 18.08 -29.59 20.97
CA THR A 56 16.70 -29.09 20.95
C THR A 56 16.61 -27.68 21.50
N LEU A 57 16.26 -26.73 20.64
CA LEU A 57 15.94 -25.37 21.05
C LEU A 57 14.82 -25.38 22.09
N ARG A 58 15.01 -24.63 23.18
CA ARG A 58 14.01 -24.51 24.24
C ARG A 58 12.94 -23.50 23.85
N GLU A 59 11.68 -23.91 23.92
CA GLU A 59 10.54 -23.02 23.71
C GLU A 59 10.35 -22.08 24.92
N ILE A 60 10.05 -20.81 24.64
CA ILE A 60 9.72 -19.78 25.64
C ILE A 60 8.90 -18.68 24.97
N GLY A 61 7.80 -18.22 25.59
CA GLY A 61 7.01 -17.10 25.07
C GLY A 61 6.49 -17.28 23.64
N ASN A 62 6.12 -18.52 23.26
CA ASN A 62 5.75 -18.93 21.89
C ASN A 62 6.87 -18.75 20.83
N GLY A 63 8.12 -18.68 21.26
CA GLY A 63 9.30 -18.67 20.40
C GLY A 63 10.37 -19.64 20.91
N TYR A 64 11.53 -19.64 20.28
CA TYR A 64 12.65 -20.52 20.62
C TYR A 64 13.86 -19.70 21.03
N ILE A 65 14.43 -19.96 22.20
CA ILE A 65 15.65 -19.26 22.62
C ILE A 65 16.87 -19.82 21.90
N VAL A 66 17.76 -18.92 21.49
CA VAL A 66 19.05 -19.24 20.87
C VAL A 66 20.15 -18.59 21.71
N ASP A 67 20.74 -19.36 22.62
CA ASP A 67 21.69 -18.89 23.65
C ASP A 67 23.02 -19.65 23.65
N THR A 68 23.24 -20.56 22.69
CA THR A 68 24.53 -21.25 22.48
C THR A 68 25.08 -21.03 21.07
N PRO A 69 26.41 -21.02 20.87
CA PRO A 69 27.00 -20.94 19.53
C PRO A 69 26.51 -22.06 18.59
N ARG A 70 26.29 -23.27 19.11
CA ARG A 70 25.75 -24.39 18.31
C ARG A 70 24.34 -24.10 17.81
N ALA A 71 23.48 -23.56 18.67
CA ALA A 71 22.13 -23.14 18.27
C ALA A 71 22.17 -22.00 17.24
N VAL A 72 23.11 -21.05 17.36
CA VAL A 72 23.36 -19.99 16.36
C VAL A 72 23.76 -20.59 15.02
N ALA A 73 24.72 -21.51 14.98
CA ALA A 73 25.16 -22.17 13.75
C ALA A 73 24.00 -22.89 13.03
N ASN A 74 23.21 -23.65 13.79
CA ASN A 74 22.03 -24.35 13.26
C ASN A 74 20.97 -23.37 12.73
N LEU A 75 20.71 -22.28 13.46
CA LEU A 75 19.80 -21.24 13.01
C LEU A 75 20.31 -20.64 11.69
N VAL A 76 21.57 -20.21 11.64
CA VAL A 76 22.17 -19.61 10.43
C VAL A 76 22.05 -20.52 9.22
N ASP A 77 22.34 -21.82 9.36
CA ASP A 77 22.19 -22.78 8.27
C ASP A 77 20.74 -22.90 7.75
N SER A 78 19.76 -22.69 8.62
CA SER A 78 18.34 -22.67 8.25
C SER A 78 17.87 -21.38 7.56
N LEU A 79 18.67 -20.29 7.63
CA LEU A 79 18.34 -18.99 7.05
C LEU A 79 18.86 -18.83 5.62
N VAL A 80 19.82 -19.66 5.21
CA VAL A 80 20.39 -19.64 3.86
C VAL A 80 19.36 -20.12 2.84
N ASP A 81 19.39 -19.54 1.63
CA ASP A 81 18.52 -19.88 0.49
C ASP A 81 17.01 -19.72 0.73
N LEU A 82 16.61 -19.02 1.80
CA LEU A 82 15.20 -18.70 2.02
C LEU A 82 14.65 -17.76 0.93
N PRO A 83 13.35 -17.85 0.61
CA PRO A 83 12.73 -16.94 -0.35
C PRO A 83 12.92 -15.46 0.01
N THR A 84 13.24 -14.65 -0.98
CA THR A 84 13.38 -13.20 -0.83
C THR A 84 12.11 -12.44 -1.21
N THR A 85 11.11 -13.11 -1.81
CA THR A 85 9.81 -12.52 -2.17
C THR A 85 8.67 -13.52 -1.88
N PRO A 86 7.78 -13.23 -0.92
CA PRO A 86 7.92 -12.16 0.08
C PRO A 86 9.20 -12.35 0.93
N PRO A 87 9.73 -11.30 1.59
CA PRO A 87 10.84 -11.42 2.52
C PRO A 87 10.60 -12.50 3.56
N SER A 88 11.65 -13.27 3.89
CA SER A 88 11.56 -14.34 4.89
C SER A 88 11.91 -13.90 6.32
N LEU A 89 12.69 -12.81 6.48
CA LEU A 89 13.27 -12.43 7.77
C LEU A 89 12.60 -11.16 8.31
N TYR A 90 11.96 -11.27 9.47
CA TYR A 90 11.32 -10.15 10.18
C TYR A 90 11.96 -10.01 11.56
N LEU A 91 12.50 -8.83 11.84
CA LEU A 91 13.35 -8.61 13.00
C LEU A 91 12.87 -7.43 13.83
N ASP A 92 13.15 -7.55 15.12
CA ASP A 92 13.11 -6.48 16.10
C ASP A 92 14.25 -6.68 17.09
N ILE A 93 14.60 -5.64 17.85
CA ILE A 93 15.69 -5.70 18.82
C ILE A 93 15.26 -5.08 20.14
N GLU A 94 15.55 -5.77 21.24
CA GLU A 94 15.32 -5.23 22.58
C GLU A 94 16.61 -5.14 23.38
N GLY A 95 16.68 -4.13 24.26
CA GLY A 95 17.81 -3.97 25.17
C GLY A 95 17.77 -2.74 26.05
N VAL A 96 18.85 -2.56 26.82
CA VAL A 96 18.94 -1.47 27.82
C VAL A 96 19.28 -0.15 27.14
N ASN A 97 18.33 0.80 27.17
CA ASN A 97 18.46 2.11 26.53
C ASN A 97 18.91 2.00 25.05
N LEU A 98 18.24 1.14 24.29
CA LEU A 98 18.61 0.73 22.94
C LEU A 98 18.96 1.91 22.03
N GLY A 99 20.09 1.78 21.32
CA GLY A 99 20.65 2.79 20.43
C GLY A 99 22.17 2.85 20.55
N ARG A 100 22.78 3.96 20.13
CA ARG A 100 24.25 4.09 20.00
C ARG A 100 25.06 3.88 21.29
N ARG A 101 24.45 4.12 22.44
CA ARG A 101 25.11 4.05 23.76
C ARG A 101 24.51 2.99 24.68
N GLY A 102 23.45 2.32 24.23
CA GLY A 102 22.78 1.28 24.97
C GLY A 102 23.44 -0.07 24.82
N ALA A 103 22.74 -1.09 25.28
CA ALA A 103 23.07 -2.49 25.06
C ALA A 103 21.99 -3.16 24.20
N VAL A 104 22.42 -4.14 23.41
CA VAL A 104 21.52 -5.08 22.76
C VAL A 104 21.44 -6.32 23.65
N SER A 105 20.23 -6.74 23.98
CA SER A 105 19.99 -7.87 24.88
C SER A 105 19.41 -9.05 24.14
N ILE A 106 18.46 -8.81 23.23
CA ILE A 106 17.72 -9.83 22.50
C ILE A 106 17.53 -9.35 21.06
N VAL A 107 17.78 -10.23 20.10
CA VAL A 107 17.31 -10.05 18.71
C VAL A 107 16.14 -11.01 18.50
N GLN A 108 14.99 -10.47 18.10
CA GLN A 108 13.85 -11.27 17.68
C GLN A 108 13.95 -11.53 16.18
N LEU A 109 13.75 -12.78 15.77
CA LEU A 109 13.74 -13.16 14.36
C LEU A 109 12.56 -14.08 14.08
N LEU A 110 11.56 -13.57 13.37
CA LEU A 110 10.51 -14.39 12.77
C LEU A 110 10.94 -14.82 11.37
N VAL A 111 10.91 -16.14 11.14
CA VAL A 111 11.19 -16.77 9.84
C VAL A 111 9.88 -17.15 9.18
N LEU A 112 9.47 -16.40 8.16
CA LEU A 112 8.12 -16.49 7.60
C LEU A 112 7.74 -17.86 7.00
N PRO A 113 8.61 -18.57 6.25
CA PRO A 113 8.23 -19.85 5.66
C PRO A 113 7.82 -20.91 6.70
N THR A 114 8.45 -20.92 7.87
CA THR A 114 8.12 -21.83 8.98
C THR A 114 7.18 -21.17 10.00
N ASN A 115 7.06 -19.85 9.96
CA ASN A 115 6.34 -19.01 10.92
C ASN A 115 6.81 -19.23 12.37
N LEU A 116 8.09 -19.56 12.56
CA LEU A 116 8.73 -19.71 13.86
C LEU A 116 9.45 -18.41 14.24
N THR A 117 9.45 -18.10 15.54
CA THR A 117 10.17 -16.95 16.09
C THR A 117 11.32 -17.43 16.95
N TYR A 118 12.51 -16.89 16.70
CA TYR A 118 13.73 -17.16 17.45
C TYR A 118 14.09 -15.92 18.28
N LEU A 119 14.39 -16.14 19.55
CA LEU A 119 14.85 -15.12 20.48
C LEU A 119 16.35 -15.34 20.72
N ILE A 120 17.17 -14.61 19.98
CA ILE A 120 18.63 -14.75 20.01
C ILE A 120 19.15 -13.96 21.21
N ASP A 121 19.75 -14.67 22.17
CA ASP A 121 20.24 -14.11 23.42
C ASP A 121 21.59 -13.41 23.23
N ILE A 122 21.53 -12.15 22.79
CA ILE A 122 22.72 -11.32 22.57
C ILE A 122 23.42 -10.98 23.88
N HIS A 123 22.70 -10.91 25.00
CA HIS A 123 23.33 -10.66 26.31
C HIS A 123 24.30 -11.78 26.69
N THR A 124 23.88 -13.04 26.53
CA THR A 124 24.71 -14.22 26.84
C THR A 124 25.79 -14.45 25.78
N LEU A 125 25.41 -14.39 24.50
CA LEU A 125 26.30 -14.77 23.39
C LEU A 125 27.25 -13.64 22.97
N ASN A 126 26.87 -12.38 23.18
CA ASN A 126 27.61 -11.20 22.75
C ASN A 126 28.02 -11.32 21.26
N ASN A 127 29.29 -11.06 20.91
CA ASN A 127 29.79 -11.19 19.54
C ASN A 127 29.54 -12.57 18.91
N ALA A 128 29.52 -13.64 19.71
CA ALA A 128 29.34 -15.00 19.18
C ALA A 128 27.95 -15.20 18.54
N ALA A 129 26.94 -14.42 18.91
CA ALA A 129 25.63 -14.45 18.24
C ALA A 129 25.73 -14.06 16.76
N PHE A 130 26.67 -13.19 16.43
CA PHE A 130 26.82 -12.62 15.09
C PHE A 130 27.95 -13.25 14.29
N THR A 131 29.01 -13.72 14.95
CA THR A 131 30.22 -14.24 14.29
C THR A 131 30.30 -15.76 14.23
N THR A 132 29.44 -16.50 14.94
CA THR A 132 29.44 -17.97 14.84
C THR A 132 28.97 -18.39 13.45
N ALA A 133 29.80 -19.19 12.79
CA ALA A 133 29.52 -19.68 11.45
C ALA A 133 28.67 -20.94 11.47
N GLY A 134 27.72 -21.02 10.54
CA GLY A 134 27.07 -22.27 10.15
C GLY A 134 28.02 -23.20 9.37
N THR A 135 27.51 -24.36 8.96
CA THR A 135 28.27 -25.37 8.21
C THR A 135 28.82 -24.87 6.87
N HIS A 136 28.18 -23.86 6.28
CA HIS A 136 28.57 -23.27 4.99
C HIS A 136 29.42 -21.99 5.14
N GLY A 137 29.88 -21.65 6.34
CA GLY A 137 30.71 -20.46 6.59
C GLY A 137 29.95 -19.13 6.68
N HIS A 138 28.64 -19.13 6.41
CA HIS A 138 27.77 -17.99 6.67
C HIS A 138 27.64 -17.73 8.18
N THR A 139 27.45 -16.46 8.54
CA THR A 139 27.19 -16.00 9.90
C THR A 139 25.93 -15.13 9.92
N LEU A 140 25.32 -14.93 11.09
CA LEU A 140 24.19 -14.00 11.21
C LEU A 140 24.61 -12.58 10.79
N GLN A 141 25.83 -12.14 11.11
CA GLN A 141 26.37 -10.89 10.60
C GLN A 141 26.34 -10.83 9.07
N SER A 142 26.87 -11.84 8.38
CA SER A 142 26.92 -11.85 6.92
C SER A 142 25.52 -11.75 6.28
N ILE A 143 24.51 -12.38 6.90
CA ILE A 143 23.11 -12.31 6.43
C ILE A 143 22.52 -10.91 6.64
N LEU A 144 22.79 -10.29 7.80
CA LEU A 144 22.33 -8.94 8.12
C LEU A 144 22.95 -7.87 7.20
N GLU A 145 24.21 -8.07 6.77
CA GLU A 145 24.96 -7.15 5.90
C GLU A 145 24.74 -7.39 4.38
N ASP A 146 24.12 -8.51 3.99
CA ASP A 146 23.87 -8.82 2.58
C ASP A 146 22.66 -8.05 2.02
N SER A 147 22.88 -7.17 1.04
CA SER A 147 21.82 -6.40 0.38
C SER A 147 20.84 -7.23 -0.45
N SER A 148 21.19 -8.45 -0.83
CA SER A 148 20.35 -9.36 -1.62
C SER A 148 19.34 -10.13 -0.78
N ILE A 149 19.55 -10.20 0.54
CA ILE A 149 18.64 -10.82 1.50
C ILE A 149 17.79 -9.73 2.15
N PRO A 150 16.47 -9.66 1.90
CA PRO A 150 15.63 -8.64 2.52
C PRO A 150 15.41 -8.93 4.01
N LYS A 151 15.65 -7.91 4.85
CA LYS A 151 15.30 -7.94 6.27
C LYS A 151 14.22 -6.89 6.53
N VAL A 152 13.13 -7.32 7.16
CA VAL A 152 12.00 -6.45 7.46
C VAL A 152 12.07 -6.01 8.92
N PHE A 153 12.04 -4.70 9.13
CA PHE A 153 11.99 -4.08 10.46
C PHE A 153 10.77 -3.15 10.55
N PHE A 154 10.37 -2.82 11.77
CA PHE A 154 9.50 -1.68 12.02
C PHE A 154 10.32 -0.59 12.70
N ASP A 155 10.59 0.53 12.02
CA ASP A 155 11.36 1.65 12.59
C ASP A 155 12.81 1.29 12.99
N VAL A 156 13.63 0.93 12.00
CA VAL A 156 14.98 0.33 12.20
C VAL A 156 16.04 1.26 12.82
N ARG A 157 15.70 2.51 13.14
CA ARG A 157 16.70 3.56 13.43
C ARG A 157 17.57 3.25 14.64
N ASN A 158 16.94 2.84 15.75
CA ASN A 158 17.67 2.52 16.98
C ASN A 158 18.36 1.16 16.90
N ASP A 159 17.74 0.18 16.23
CA ASP A 159 18.29 -1.16 15.98
C ASP A 159 19.59 -1.08 15.19
N SER A 160 19.55 -0.37 14.05
CA SER A 160 20.71 -0.12 13.20
C SER A 160 21.81 0.61 13.98
N ALA A 161 21.45 1.64 14.75
CA ALA A 161 22.41 2.39 15.56
C ALA A 161 23.06 1.54 16.65
N ALA A 162 22.31 0.64 17.29
CA ALA A 162 22.81 -0.27 18.30
C ALA A 162 23.73 -1.33 17.67
N LEU A 163 23.30 -2.00 16.61
CA LEU A 163 24.08 -3.02 15.91
C LEU A 163 25.40 -2.46 15.37
N HIS A 164 25.37 -1.30 14.70
CA HIS A 164 26.57 -0.69 14.15
C HIS A 164 27.55 -0.24 15.25
N SER A 165 27.06 0.44 16.29
CA SER A 165 27.96 0.95 17.35
C SER A 165 28.51 -0.13 18.28
N ARG A 166 27.77 -1.23 18.49
CA ARG A 166 28.14 -2.27 19.45
C ARG A 166 28.85 -3.45 18.82
N PHE A 167 28.51 -3.79 17.59
CA PHE A 167 28.98 -5.01 16.91
C PHE A 167 29.61 -4.71 15.54
N SER A 168 29.67 -3.45 15.10
CA SER A 168 30.18 -3.05 13.77
C SER A 168 29.41 -3.67 12.61
N ILE A 169 28.12 -3.97 12.80
CA ILE A 169 27.25 -4.56 11.79
C ILE A 169 26.57 -3.45 10.99
N SER A 170 26.75 -3.48 9.66
CA SER A 170 26.15 -2.53 8.73
C SER A 170 24.96 -3.15 8.00
N LEU A 171 23.76 -2.97 8.56
CA LEU A 171 22.51 -3.48 7.97
C LEU A 171 22.35 -3.05 6.49
N ALA A 172 22.02 -4.00 5.63
CA ALA A 172 21.69 -3.78 4.22
C ALA A 172 20.40 -4.52 3.83
N GLY A 173 19.76 -4.16 2.70
CA GLY A 173 18.55 -4.85 2.24
C GLY A 173 17.33 -4.66 3.17
N ILE A 174 17.18 -3.48 3.76
CA ILE A 174 16.14 -3.22 4.76
C ILE A 174 14.81 -2.80 4.13
N HIS A 175 13.72 -3.46 4.54
CA HIS A 175 12.36 -3.00 4.34
C HIS A 175 11.81 -2.47 5.66
N ASP A 176 11.58 -1.15 5.75
CA ASP A 176 11.04 -0.52 6.95
C ASP A 176 9.51 -0.35 6.83
N ILE A 177 8.75 -1.12 7.61
CA ILE A 177 7.29 -1.12 7.59
C ILE A 177 6.72 0.25 7.95
N GLN A 178 7.34 1.00 8.87
CA GLN A 178 6.87 2.33 9.25
C GLN A 178 7.00 3.32 8.07
N LEU A 179 8.05 3.18 7.27
CA LEU A 179 8.20 3.98 6.04
C LEU A 179 7.24 3.53 4.94
N MET A 180 6.97 2.23 4.80
CA MET A 180 5.95 1.71 3.88
C MET A 180 4.54 2.24 4.25
N GLU A 181 4.22 2.28 5.54
CA GLU A 181 2.99 2.90 6.06
C GLU A 181 2.93 4.39 5.68
N LEU A 182 4.00 5.15 5.97
CA LEU A 182 4.06 6.58 5.68
C LEU A 182 3.89 6.88 4.20
N ALA A 183 4.50 6.06 3.34
CA ALA A 183 4.42 6.20 1.89
C ALA A 183 2.98 5.97 1.39
N THR A 184 2.30 4.96 1.91
CA THR A 184 0.98 4.51 1.43
C THR A 184 -0.20 5.21 2.10
N ARG A 185 -0.01 5.83 3.27
CA ARG A 185 -1.07 6.50 4.04
C ARG A 185 -1.67 7.70 3.27
N PRO A 186 -3.02 7.79 3.14
CA PRO A 186 -3.68 8.90 2.47
C PRO A 186 -3.89 10.13 3.37
N SER A 187 -3.85 9.93 4.69
CA SER A 187 -4.06 10.99 5.68
C SER A 187 -2.76 11.73 6.02
N SER A 188 -2.83 12.64 7.00
CA SER A 188 -1.70 13.48 7.39
C SER A 188 -0.43 12.68 7.67
N LYS A 189 0.67 13.10 7.04
CA LYS A 189 2.01 12.53 7.20
C LYS A 189 2.86 13.28 8.23
N LYS A 190 2.23 14.15 9.03
CA LYS A 190 2.91 14.98 10.05
C LYS A 190 3.57 14.16 11.15
N PHE A 191 2.97 13.02 11.52
CA PHE A 191 3.46 12.14 12.58
C PHE A 191 3.53 10.70 12.09
N LEU A 192 4.59 9.99 12.50
CA LEU A 192 4.78 8.57 12.24
C LEU A 192 3.82 7.74 13.10
N HIS A 193 3.32 6.63 12.58
CA HIS A 193 2.55 5.66 13.36
C HIS A 193 3.48 4.67 14.06
N GLY A 194 3.14 4.32 15.31
CA GLY A 194 3.78 3.20 15.99
C GLY A 194 3.15 1.87 15.59
N LEU A 195 3.89 0.77 15.78
CA LEU A 195 3.50 -0.58 15.40
C LEU A 195 2.08 -0.96 15.87
N ALA A 196 1.75 -0.65 17.13
CA ALA A 196 0.44 -0.96 17.69
C ALA A 196 -0.72 -0.26 16.96
N ARG A 197 -0.48 0.95 16.47
CA ARG A 197 -1.47 1.69 15.69
C ARG A 197 -1.65 1.09 14.30
N CYS A 198 -0.56 0.70 13.64
CA CYS A 198 -0.59 0.00 12.36
C CYS A 198 -1.37 -1.32 12.47
N ILE A 199 -1.05 -2.15 13.48
CA ILE A 199 -1.75 -3.42 13.72
C ILE A 199 -3.25 -3.21 13.94
N SER A 200 -3.63 -2.28 14.82
CA SER A 200 -5.04 -2.05 15.17
C SER A 200 -5.87 -1.35 14.10
N SER A 201 -5.24 -0.51 13.26
CA SER A 201 -5.96 0.32 12.28
C SER A 201 -5.95 -0.29 10.88
N ASP A 202 -4.88 -0.97 10.49
CA ASP A 202 -4.65 -1.39 9.11
C ASP A 202 -4.81 -2.91 8.90
N LEU A 203 -4.75 -3.72 9.97
CA LEU A 203 -5.07 -5.14 9.89
C LEU A 203 -6.52 -5.41 10.31
N SER A 204 -7.21 -6.24 9.54
CA SER A 204 -8.57 -6.71 9.85
C SER A 204 -8.57 -7.81 10.93
N LEU A 205 -8.12 -7.47 12.14
CA LEU A 205 -8.12 -8.40 13.27
C LEU A 205 -9.51 -8.49 13.93
N GLY A 206 -9.89 -9.70 14.35
CA GLY A 206 -11.11 -9.88 15.15
C GLY A 206 -11.00 -9.18 16.51
N ARG A 207 -12.11 -8.66 17.04
CA ARG A 207 -12.11 -7.95 18.35
C ARG A 207 -11.44 -8.75 19.48
N HIS A 208 -11.65 -10.07 19.52
CA HIS A 208 -11.05 -10.94 20.53
C HIS A 208 -9.54 -11.09 20.35
N GLU A 209 -9.06 -11.22 19.11
CA GLU A 209 -7.65 -11.34 18.78
C GLU A 209 -6.90 -10.05 19.11
N LEU A 210 -7.45 -8.90 18.69
CA LEU A 210 -6.87 -7.59 18.98
C LEU A 210 -6.82 -7.32 20.49
N ARG A 211 -7.88 -7.67 21.23
CA ARG A 211 -7.90 -7.53 22.70
C ARG A 211 -6.84 -8.41 23.36
N ARG A 212 -6.76 -9.69 22.97
CA ARG A 212 -5.76 -10.62 23.50
C ARG A 212 -4.33 -10.13 23.24
N TRP A 213 -4.04 -9.70 22.02
CA TRP A 213 -2.75 -9.14 21.64
C TRP A 213 -2.42 -7.87 22.47
N THR A 214 -3.38 -6.95 22.59
CA THR A 214 -3.21 -5.71 23.37
C THR A 214 -2.95 -5.99 24.85
N ASP A 215 -3.71 -6.92 25.45
CA ASP A 215 -3.59 -7.29 26.86
C ASP A 215 -2.22 -7.93 27.14
N GLN A 216 -1.75 -8.82 26.26
CA GLN A 216 -0.44 -9.47 26.37
C GLN A 216 0.71 -8.46 26.19
N LYS A 217 0.66 -7.63 25.14
CA LYS A 217 1.66 -6.57 24.91
C LYS A 217 1.74 -5.60 26.10
N SER A 218 0.58 -5.26 26.69
CA SER A 218 0.52 -4.38 27.86
C SER A 218 1.13 -5.01 29.12
N ARG A 219 1.07 -6.33 29.28
CA ARG A 219 1.73 -7.04 30.39
C ARG A 219 3.24 -6.93 30.28
N GLY A 220 3.81 -7.30 29.13
CA GLY A 220 5.25 -7.19 28.89
C GLY A 220 5.77 -5.77 29.00
N LYS A 221 5.03 -4.79 28.45
CA LYS A 221 5.41 -3.37 28.52
C LYS A 221 5.58 -2.86 29.96
N ARG A 222 4.75 -3.30 30.91
CA ARG A 222 4.87 -2.91 32.33
C ARG A 222 6.16 -3.39 32.98
N LEU A 223 6.78 -4.45 32.46
CA LEU A 223 7.98 -5.02 33.03
C LEU A 223 9.22 -4.17 32.71
N PHE A 224 9.28 -3.56 31.53
CA PHE A 224 10.47 -2.79 31.12
C PHE A 224 10.28 -1.26 31.11
N ALA A 225 9.05 -0.76 30.98
CA ALA A 225 8.80 0.66 30.83
C ALA A 225 8.90 1.41 32.18
N PRO A 226 9.87 2.34 32.36
CA PRO A 226 10.06 3.05 33.63
C PRO A 226 8.84 3.85 34.07
N GLU A 227 8.08 4.42 33.12
CA GLU A 227 6.85 5.16 33.40
C GLU A 227 5.71 4.28 33.94
N LEU A 228 5.83 2.96 33.85
CA LEU A 228 4.90 1.97 34.39
C LEU A 228 5.46 1.21 35.61
N GLY A 229 6.63 1.62 36.12
CA GLY A 229 7.31 0.97 37.24
C GLY A 229 8.22 -0.20 36.84
N GLY A 230 8.45 -0.40 35.55
CA GLY A 230 9.38 -1.39 35.00
C GLY A 230 10.81 -0.85 34.88
N THR A 231 11.71 -1.67 34.36
CA THR A 231 13.11 -1.30 34.15
C THR A 231 13.68 -2.01 32.93
N TYR A 232 14.46 -1.32 32.10
CA TYR A 232 15.00 -1.92 30.86
C TYR A 232 15.95 -3.10 31.12
N GLU A 233 16.51 -3.17 32.32
CA GLU A 233 17.38 -4.26 32.80
C GLU A 233 16.68 -5.62 32.79
N VAL A 234 15.34 -5.66 32.78
CA VAL A 234 14.58 -6.91 32.66
C VAL A 234 14.94 -7.69 31.39
N PHE A 235 15.38 -7.02 30.32
CA PHE A 235 15.85 -7.68 29.10
C PHE A 235 17.17 -8.44 29.27
N ASN A 236 17.95 -8.13 30.31
CA ASN A 236 19.19 -8.82 30.67
C ASN A 236 18.99 -9.89 31.76
N GLU A 237 17.81 -10.01 32.36
CA GLU A 237 17.57 -11.05 33.39
C GLU A 237 17.65 -12.46 32.79
N ARG A 238 18.36 -13.36 33.47
CA ARG A 238 18.53 -14.76 33.05
C ARG A 238 18.19 -15.71 34.21
N PRO A 239 17.43 -16.80 33.97
CA PRO A 239 16.81 -17.17 32.69
C PRO A 239 15.75 -16.14 32.24
N MET A 240 15.58 -15.98 30.93
CA MET A 240 14.60 -15.03 30.36
C MET A 240 13.19 -15.35 30.89
N GLY A 241 12.44 -14.32 31.32
CA GLY A 241 11.08 -14.49 31.79
C GLY A 241 10.07 -14.72 30.66
N GLU A 242 9.07 -15.59 30.90
CA GLU A 242 8.01 -15.94 29.93
C GLU A 242 7.26 -14.71 29.38
N ASP A 243 6.91 -13.76 30.25
CA ASP A 243 6.17 -12.56 29.82
C ASP A 243 7.02 -11.61 28.95
N ILE A 244 8.35 -11.59 29.13
CA ILE A 244 9.29 -10.83 28.28
C ILE A 244 9.47 -11.54 26.94
N ALA A 245 9.68 -12.85 26.95
CA ALA A 245 9.78 -13.65 25.73
C ALA A 245 8.51 -13.53 24.88
N LEU A 246 7.34 -13.62 25.52
CA LEU A 246 6.05 -13.47 24.85
C LEU A 246 5.88 -12.09 24.24
N TYR A 247 6.28 -11.04 24.96
CA TYR A 247 6.30 -9.68 24.43
C TYR A 247 7.20 -9.57 23.18
N CYS A 248 8.43 -10.08 23.26
CA CYS A 248 9.38 -10.09 22.15
C CYS A 248 8.80 -10.81 20.91
N THR A 249 8.21 -11.99 21.09
CA THR A 249 7.58 -12.75 20.00
C THR A 249 6.43 -11.98 19.35
N GLN A 250 5.63 -11.25 20.14
CA GLN A 250 4.48 -10.51 19.62
C GLN A 250 4.85 -9.28 18.78
N ASP A 251 6.03 -8.70 18.99
CA ASP A 251 6.45 -7.49 18.29
C ASP A 251 6.81 -7.77 16.82
N VAL A 252 7.26 -8.99 16.51
CA VAL A 252 7.49 -9.44 15.12
C VAL A 252 6.31 -10.19 14.51
N GLN A 253 5.41 -10.77 15.31
CA GLN A 253 4.34 -11.69 14.87
C GLN A 253 3.44 -11.13 13.73
N PHE A 254 3.10 -9.85 13.78
CA PHE A 254 2.21 -9.22 12.80
C PHE A 254 2.94 -8.49 11.66
N MET A 255 4.28 -8.39 11.72
CA MET A 255 5.07 -7.71 10.70
C MET A 255 4.89 -8.30 9.29
N PRO A 256 4.80 -9.63 9.07
CA PRO A 256 4.54 -10.17 7.74
C PRO A 256 3.20 -9.73 7.14
N LYS A 257 2.14 -9.66 7.96
CA LYS A 257 0.82 -9.21 7.52
C LYS A 257 0.83 -7.72 7.17
N LEU A 258 1.51 -6.90 7.98
CA LEU A 258 1.68 -5.47 7.70
C LEU A 258 2.49 -5.23 6.44
N TRP A 259 3.62 -5.93 6.28
CA TRP A 259 4.46 -5.84 5.10
C TRP A 259 3.65 -6.15 3.83
N ALA A 260 2.94 -7.28 3.81
CA ALA A 260 2.11 -7.67 2.67
C ALA A 260 1.01 -6.64 2.37
N TYR A 261 0.38 -6.09 3.42
CA TYR A 261 -0.64 -5.06 3.29
C TYR A 261 -0.12 -3.76 2.66
N TYR A 262 1.01 -3.24 3.14
CA TYR A 262 1.57 -2.00 2.60
C TYR A 262 2.25 -2.22 1.24
N GLU A 263 2.86 -3.38 0.99
CA GLU A 263 3.44 -3.73 -0.31
C GLU A 263 2.39 -3.74 -1.42
N ALA A 264 1.22 -4.34 -1.16
CA ALA A 264 0.10 -4.31 -2.09
C ALA A 264 -0.34 -2.88 -2.42
N ARG A 265 -0.32 -1.98 -1.43
CA ARG A 265 -0.68 -0.56 -1.62
C ARG A 265 0.38 0.22 -2.40
N LEU A 266 1.67 -0.02 -2.13
CA LEU A 266 2.77 0.56 -2.90
C LEU A 266 2.70 0.15 -4.37
N THR A 267 2.43 -1.14 -4.62
CA THR A 267 2.24 -1.68 -5.96
C THR A 267 1.06 -1.01 -6.67
N ALA A 268 -0.09 -0.89 -6.00
CA ALA A 268 -1.26 -0.22 -6.56
C ALA A 268 -1.01 1.26 -6.88
N LEU A 269 -0.31 1.98 -6.00
CA LEU A 269 0.08 3.39 -6.24
C LEU A 269 0.99 3.52 -7.46
N SER A 270 1.95 2.61 -7.62
CA SER A 270 2.87 2.59 -8.75
C SER A 270 2.14 2.35 -10.08
N ILE A 271 1.20 1.39 -10.10
CA ILE A 271 0.36 1.11 -11.26
C ILE A 271 -0.51 2.33 -11.60
N ASN A 272 -1.14 2.95 -10.61
CA ASN A 272 -1.97 4.14 -10.82
C ASN A 272 -1.17 5.32 -11.37
N HIS A 273 0.06 5.52 -10.88
CA HIS A 273 0.96 6.55 -11.39
C HIS A 273 1.33 6.29 -12.86
N TYR A 274 1.64 5.04 -13.20
CA TYR A 274 1.93 4.62 -14.57
C TYR A 274 0.73 4.85 -15.51
N ILE A 275 -0.47 4.42 -15.12
CA ILE A 275 -1.71 4.65 -15.90
C ILE A 275 -1.97 6.13 -16.08
N LYS A 276 -1.85 6.93 -15.03
CA LYS A 276 -2.02 8.39 -15.12
C LYS A 276 -1.04 9.01 -16.11
N THR A 277 0.22 8.60 -16.06
CA THR A 277 1.26 9.10 -16.98
C THR A 277 0.91 8.76 -18.43
N ILE A 278 0.42 7.55 -18.70
CA ILE A 278 -0.07 7.17 -20.04
C ILE A 278 -1.24 8.07 -20.45
N LEU A 279 -2.26 8.25 -19.60
CA LEU A 279 -3.43 9.07 -19.91
C LEU A 279 -3.06 10.52 -20.17
N ASP A 280 -2.17 11.09 -19.35
CA ASP A 280 -1.66 12.46 -19.53
C ASP A 280 -0.91 12.58 -20.87
N THR A 281 -0.08 11.59 -21.22
CA THR A 281 0.62 11.54 -22.53
C THR A 281 -0.36 11.42 -23.70
N MET A 282 -1.40 10.58 -23.58
CA MET A 282 -2.44 10.44 -24.60
C MET A 282 -3.25 11.74 -24.76
N SER A 283 -3.48 12.47 -23.66
CA SER A 283 -4.14 13.78 -23.65
C SER A 283 -3.26 14.88 -24.27
N GLU A 284 -1.96 14.87 -24.05
CA GLU A 284 -1.03 15.80 -24.71
C GLU A 284 -0.88 15.54 -26.21
N ASN A 285 -0.85 14.26 -26.61
CA ASN A 285 -0.82 13.88 -28.02
C ASN A 285 -2.13 14.27 -28.73
N SER A 286 -3.29 14.17 -28.07
CA SER A 286 -4.56 14.61 -28.66
C SER A 286 -4.64 16.14 -28.82
N LYS A 287 -4.01 16.93 -27.93
CA LYS A 287 -3.91 18.40 -28.07
C LYS A 287 -3.15 18.83 -29.33
N HIS A 288 -2.19 18.04 -29.81
CA HIS A 288 -1.45 18.36 -31.05
C HIS A 288 -2.32 18.19 -32.31
N GLU A 289 -3.36 17.36 -32.27
CA GLU A 289 -4.34 17.18 -33.36
C GLU A 289 -5.50 18.18 -33.34
N ILE A 290 -5.68 18.96 -32.26
CA ILE A 290 -6.77 19.94 -32.17
C ILE A 290 -6.41 21.16 -33.02
N GLU A 291 -7.20 21.43 -34.05
CA GLU A 291 -7.07 22.62 -34.89
C GLU A 291 -7.79 23.84 -34.31
N ILE A 292 -8.87 23.60 -33.55
CA ILE A 292 -9.70 24.64 -32.93
C ILE A 292 -10.03 24.27 -31.49
N GLU A 293 -9.66 25.13 -30.55
CA GLU A 293 -10.17 25.07 -29.18
C GLU A 293 -11.53 25.78 -29.11
N ILE A 294 -12.53 25.13 -28.51
CA ILE A 294 -13.89 25.66 -28.33
C ILE A 294 -14.21 25.68 -26.84
N HIS A 295 -14.53 26.85 -26.30
CA HIS A 295 -14.76 27.05 -24.87
C HIS A 295 -16.18 27.60 -24.65
N ILE A 296 -16.94 26.97 -23.75
CA ILE A 296 -18.18 27.57 -23.23
C ILE A 296 -17.79 28.46 -22.06
N LEU A 297 -17.94 29.77 -22.23
CA LEU A 297 -17.67 30.75 -21.18
C LEU A 297 -18.92 31.03 -20.37
N PHE A 298 -18.75 31.17 -19.06
CA PHE A 298 -19.81 31.56 -18.15
C PHE A 298 -19.50 32.94 -17.56
N PHE A 299 -20.42 33.89 -17.69
CA PHE A 299 -20.21 35.23 -17.13
C PHE A 299 -20.32 35.24 -15.60
N THR A 300 -19.39 35.92 -14.93
CA THR A 300 -19.43 36.22 -13.49
C THR A 300 -20.41 37.37 -13.28
N SER A 301 -21.54 37.09 -12.64
CA SER A 301 -22.72 37.96 -12.47
C SER A 301 -22.52 39.34 -11.80
N ALA A 302 -21.30 39.87 -11.60
CA ALA A 302 -21.06 41.00 -10.70
C ALA A 302 -21.29 42.40 -11.29
N THR A 303 -21.55 42.57 -12.59
CA THR A 303 -21.63 43.92 -13.21
C THR A 303 -22.88 44.20 -14.05
N ASN A 304 -23.78 43.24 -14.26
CA ASN A 304 -25.10 43.47 -14.87
C ASN A 304 -26.23 42.79 -14.08
N PRO A 305 -27.07 43.53 -13.33
CA PRO A 305 -28.10 42.99 -12.43
C PRO A 305 -29.29 42.23 -13.06
N GLN A 306 -29.33 41.99 -14.38
CA GLN A 306 -30.52 41.40 -15.05
C GLN A 306 -30.41 39.92 -15.49
N SER A 307 -29.25 39.24 -15.42
CA SER A 307 -29.17 37.78 -15.67
C SER A 307 -27.85 37.12 -15.18
N PRO A 308 -27.83 36.58 -13.96
CA PRO A 308 -26.83 35.58 -13.58
C PRO A 308 -26.98 34.33 -14.47
N GLY A 309 -25.92 33.87 -15.14
CA GLY A 309 -25.93 32.58 -15.86
C GLY A 309 -25.93 32.66 -17.40
N ASP A 310 -25.64 33.82 -18.00
CA ASP A 310 -25.41 33.87 -19.45
C ASP A 310 -24.15 33.11 -19.87
N VAL A 311 -24.21 32.53 -21.06
CA VAL A 311 -23.14 31.75 -21.68
C VAL A 311 -22.73 32.28 -23.05
N ALA A 312 -21.48 32.06 -23.43
CA ALA A 312 -20.96 32.40 -24.75
C ALA A 312 -20.02 31.31 -25.26
N LEU A 313 -19.76 31.29 -26.56
CA LEU A 313 -18.76 30.42 -27.17
C LEU A 313 -17.52 31.22 -27.53
N TRP A 314 -16.38 30.77 -27.06
CA TRP A 314 -15.09 31.33 -27.43
C TRP A 314 -14.29 30.31 -28.23
N PHE A 315 -13.65 30.79 -29.28
CA PHE A 315 -12.93 29.97 -30.24
C PHE A 315 -11.49 30.47 -30.34
N LYS A 316 -10.54 29.53 -30.32
CA LYS A 316 -9.14 29.79 -30.60
C LYS A 316 -8.62 28.80 -31.62
N ASN A 317 -8.31 29.33 -32.80
CA ASN A 317 -7.63 28.58 -33.85
C ASN A 317 -6.12 28.68 -33.64
N LYS A 318 -5.36 27.65 -34.06
CA LYS A 318 -3.89 27.69 -34.01
C LYS A 318 -3.29 28.89 -34.77
N ASN A 319 -3.91 29.29 -35.89
CA ASN A 319 -3.36 30.25 -36.86
C ASN A 319 -4.22 31.51 -37.05
N SER A 320 -5.20 31.78 -36.18
CA SER A 320 -5.98 33.02 -36.26
C SER A 320 -6.33 33.56 -34.89
N ASP A 321 -6.60 34.87 -34.84
CA ASP A 321 -6.99 35.54 -33.61
C ASP A 321 -8.25 34.92 -32.99
N PRO A 322 -8.31 34.81 -31.65
CA PRO A 322 -9.45 34.25 -30.97
C PRO A 322 -10.66 35.20 -31.03
N PHE A 323 -11.85 34.62 -31.06
CA PHE A 323 -13.10 35.38 -31.14
C PHE A 323 -14.18 34.76 -30.25
N LEU A 324 -15.13 35.60 -29.84
CA LEU A 324 -16.25 35.24 -28.99
C LEU A 324 -17.56 35.41 -29.77
N ILE A 325 -18.45 34.42 -29.68
CA ILE A 325 -19.83 34.50 -30.12
C ILE A 325 -20.73 34.49 -28.88
N HIS A 326 -21.63 35.47 -28.78
CA HIS A 326 -22.57 35.58 -27.67
C HIS A 326 -23.94 36.08 -28.14
N LEU A 327 -24.96 35.96 -27.30
CA LEU A 327 -26.24 36.61 -27.52
C LEU A 327 -26.11 38.10 -27.14
N ALA A 328 -26.44 39.00 -28.07
CA ALA A 328 -26.32 40.44 -27.90
C ALA A 328 -27.69 41.13 -27.98
N GLY A 329 -27.84 42.27 -27.31
CA GLY A 329 -29.08 43.06 -27.30
C GLY A 329 -30.01 42.73 -26.12
N PRO A 330 -31.04 43.57 -25.88
CA PRO A 330 -31.99 43.37 -24.78
C PRO A 330 -33.02 42.28 -25.10
N ARG A 331 -33.71 41.78 -24.07
CA ARG A 331 -34.82 40.82 -24.21
C ARG A 331 -35.84 41.31 -25.24
N GLY A 332 -36.15 40.46 -26.23
CA GLY A 332 -37.08 40.78 -27.32
C GLY A 332 -36.44 41.50 -28.51
N SER A 333 -35.14 41.78 -28.49
CA SER A 333 -34.37 42.35 -29.60
C SER A 333 -32.96 41.77 -29.65
N TYR A 334 -32.86 40.46 -29.46
CA TYR A 334 -31.61 39.73 -29.51
C TYR A 334 -31.08 39.60 -30.94
N CYS A 335 -29.75 39.59 -31.04
CA CYS A 335 -28.99 39.31 -32.24
C CYS A 335 -27.71 38.53 -31.90
N LEU A 336 -27.04 38.00 -32.92
CA LEU A 336 -25.75 37.32 -32.75
C LEU A 336 -24.64 38.35 -32.59
N GLY A 337 -23.99 38.39 -31.44
CA GLY A 337 -22.81 39.22 -31.18
C GLY A 337 -21.53 38.46 -31.49
N ILE A 338 -20.60 39.10 -32.22
CA ILE A 338 -19.26 38.58 -32.50
C ILE A 338 -18.25 39.60 -32.00
N LYS A 339 -17.32 39.17 -31.14
CA LYS A 339 -16.25 40.01 -30.61
C LYS A 339 -14.89 39.40 -30.92
N ASP A 340 -14.11 40.13 -31.70
CA ASP A 340 -12.74 39.76 -32.06
C ASP A 340 -11.74 40.08 -30.96
N ASN A 341 -10.60 39.39 -30.98
CA ASN A 341 -9.49 39.61 -30.08
C ASN A 341 -9.91 39.54 -28.60
N CYS A 342 -10.81 38.62 -28.29
CA CYS A 342 -11.28 38.39 -26.93
C CYS A 342 -10.32 37.44 -26.22
N TYR A 343 -9.81 37.83 -25.05
CA TYR A 343 -8.90 37.02 -24.23
C TYR A 343 -9.51 36.79 -22.84
N PRO A 344 -10.34 35.73 -22.68
CA PRO A 344 -11.06 35.48 -21.44
C PRO A 344 -10.16 35.31 -20.21
N SER A 345 -8.98 34.71 -20.37
CA SER A 345 -8.00 34.50 -19.29
C SER A 345 -7.44 35.79 -18.70
N ALA A 346 -7.51 36.92 -19.42
CA ALA A 346 -7.09 38.23 -18.94
C ALA A 346 -8.25 39.01 -18.28
N SER A 347 -9.44 38.42 -18.17
CA SER A 347 -10.67 39.06 -17.70
C SER A 347 -11.23 38.36 -16.48
N THR A 348 -11.55 39.12 -15.43
CA THR A 348 -12.24 38.61 -14.24
C THR A 348 -13.74 38.38 -14.47
N GLN A 349 -14.22 38.58 -15.71
CA GLN A 349 -15.64 38.50 -16.06
C GLN A 349 -16.13 37.08 -16.32
N PHE A 350 -15.24 36.08 -16.33
CA PHE A 350 -15.56 34.70 -16.69
C PHE A 350 -15.20 33.73 -15.56
N ARG A 351 -16.04 32.70 -15.36
CA ARG A 351 -15.74 31.53 -14.53
C ARG A 351 -14.99 30.48 -15.36
N ASP A 352 -14.57 29.39 -14.71
CA ASP A 352 -13.93 28.25 -15.37
C ASP A 352 -14.77 27.75 -16.57
N PRO A 353 -14.19 27.70 -17.78
CA PRO A 353 -14.92 27.32 -18.97
C PRO A 353 -15.02 25.81 -19.14
N ILE A 354 -15.99 25.35 -19.91
CA ILE A 354 -16.00 23.99 -20.45
C ILE A 354 -15.20 23.99 -21.75
N ILE A 355 -14.19 23.12 -21.85
CA ILE A 355 -13.29 23.06 -23.00
C ILE A 355 -13.61 21.84 -23.87
N MET A 356 -13.61 22.07 -25.18
CA MET A 356 -13.73 21.08 -26.25
C MET A 356 -12.69 21.37 -27.34
N GLY A 357 -12.37 20.37 -28.15
CA GLY A 357 -11.46 20.51 -29.28
C GLY A 357 -12.08 20.01 -30.59
N SER A 358 -11.81 20.71 -31.69
CA SER A 358 -12.06 20.21 -33.04
C SER A 358 -10.76 19.77 -33.68
N LYS A 359 -10.73 18.54 -34.22
CA LYS A 359 -9.64 18.08 -35.10
C LYS A 359 -9.79 18.56 -36.54
N LYS A 360 -10.97 19.08 -36.90
CA LYS A 360 -11.27 19.58 -38.24
C LYS A 360 -10.93 21.08 -38.28
N PRO A 361 -10.04 21.53 -39.18
CA PRO A 361 -9.73 22.95 -39.29
C PRO A 361 -10.95 23.72 -39.81
N ALA A 362 -11.15 24.93 -39.29
CA ALA A 362 -12.17 25.85 -39.76
C ALA A 362 -11.70 27.30 -39.61
N THR A 363 -12.04 28.12 -40.58
CA THR A 363 -11.89 29.57 -40.48
C THR A 363 -12.97 30.16 -39.59
N LYS A 364 -12.70 31.34 -39.02
CA LYS A 364 -13.71 32.12 -38.29
C LYS A 364 -14.99 32.28 -39.11
N ASP A 365 -14.88 32.63 -40.39
CA ASP A 365 -16.04 32.85 -41.25
C ASP A 365 -16.89 31.59 -41.46
N GLN A 366 -16.27 30.41 -41.55
CA GLN A 366 -17.00 29.14 -41.61
C GLN A 366 -17.76 28.86 -40.32
N ILE A 367 -17.13 29.07 -39.16
CA ILE A 367 -17.79 28.89 -37.85
C ILE A 367 -18.94 29.90 -37.71
N VAL A 368 -18.69 31.18 -38.00
CA VAL A 368 -19.68 32.24 -37.93
C VAL A 368 -20.84 31.97 -38.88
N ALA A 369 -20.59 31.54 -40.11
CA ALA A 369 -21.63 31.22 -41.09
C ALA A 369 -22.51 30.04 -40.63
N LEU A 370 -21.94 29.07 -39.92
CA LEU A 370 -22.70 27.95 -39.34
C LEU A 370 -23.54 28.38 -38.15
N VAL A 371 -22.95 29.13 -37.22
CA VAL A 371 -23.66 29.60 -36.01
C VAL A 371 -24.74 30.63 -36.36
N SER A 372 -24.53 31.44 -37.40
CA SER A 372 -25.53 32.42 -37.89
C SER A 372 -26.80 31.76 -38.45
N GLN A 373 -26.78 30.46 -38.72
CA GLN A 373 -27.97 29.71 -39.12
C GLN A 373 -28.85 29.29 -37.94
N VAL A 374 -28.39 29.48 -36.69
CA VAL A 374 -29.22 29.24 -35.50
C VAL A 374 -30.30 30.33 -35.45
N PRO A 375 -31.60 29.97 -35.49
CA PRO A 375 -32.66 30.95 -35.46
C PRO A 375 -32.73 31.62 -34.09
N ILE A 376 -32.50 32.94 -34.05
CA ILE A 376 -32.69 33.74 -32.84
C ILE A 376 -34.16 34.12 -32.75
N VAL A 377 -34.89 33.47 -31.84
CA VAL A 377 -36.29 33.78 -31.57
C VAL A 377 -36.36 34.88 -30.54
N ASN A 378 -36.91 36.04 -30.90
CA ASN A 378 -37.12 37.15 -29.97
C ASN A 378 -38.35 36.93 -29.07
N SER A 379 -38.39 35.77 -28.40
CA SER A 379 -39.40 35.41 -27.39
C SER A 379 -38.83 35.57 -25.98
N SER A 380 -39.71 35.57 -24.99
CA SER A 380 -39.34 35.58 -23.57
C SER A 380 -38.63 34.31 -23.10
N SER A 381 -38.74 33.21 -23.84
CA SER A 381 -38.17 31.89 -23.49
C SER A 381 -36.79 31.63 -24.10
N PHE A 382 -36.40 32.37 -25.14
CA PHE A 382 -35.08 32.21 -25.77
C PHE A 382 -33.99 32.90 -24.94
N ASN A 383 -32.85 32.23 -24.78
CA ASN A 383 -31.73 32.71 -23.97
C ASN A 383 -30.39 32.25 -24.54
N SER A 384 -29.29 32.70 -23.92
CA SER A 384 -27.93 32.37 -24.34
C SER A 384 -27.62 30.87 -24.33
N LYS A 385 -28.20 30.10 -23.40
CA LYS A 385 -28.06 28.63 -23.34
C LYS A 385 -28.65 27.94 -24.56
N ALA A 386 -29.82 28.38 -25.01
CA ALA A 386 -30.46 27.88 -26.22
C ALA A 386 -29.59 28.15 -27.46
N LEU A 387 -29.07 29.39 -27.59
CA LEU A 387 -28.14 29.74 -28.67
C LEU A 387 -26.90 28.84 -28.67
N VAL A 388 -26.23 28.70 -27.51
CA VAL A 388 -25.01 27.90 -27.39
C VAL A 388 -25.28 26.42 -27.65
N GLY A 389 -26.36 25.85 -27.11
CA GLY A 389 -26.74 24.46 -27.35
C GLY A 389 -27.00 24.17 -28.83
N ASP A 390 -27.78 25.02 -29.51
CA ASP A 390 -28.07 24.86 -30.94
C ASP A 390 -26.83 25.09 -31.83
N ALA A 391 -25.95 26.03 -31.44
CA ALA A 391 -24.68 26.26 -32.12
C ALA A 391 -23.76 25.03 -32.03
N LEU A 392 -23.60 24.45 -30.84
CA LEU A 392 -22.81 23.23 -30.63
C LEU A 392 -23.43 22.04 -31.37
N LYS A 393 -24.76 21.93 -31.40
CA LYS A 393 -25.46 20.90 -32.18
C LYS A 393 -25.12 21.00 -33.66
N ARG A 394 -25.17 22.20 -34.25
CA ARG A 394 -24.79 22.42 -35.66
C ARG A 394 -23.32 22.10 -35.93
N LEU A 395 -22.42 22.49 -35.03
CA LEU A 395 -21.00 22.16 -35.14
C LEU A 395 -20.79 20.64 -35.10
N THR A 396 -21.57 19.92 -34.30
CA THR A 396 -21.58 18.45 -34.24
C THR A 396 -22.11 17.82 -35.53
N GLU A 397 -23.22 18.32 -36.07
CA GLU A 397 -23.79 17.89 -37.35
C GLU A 397 -22.80 18.04 -38.52
N GLN A 398 -21.96 19.07 -38.47
CA GLN A 398 -20.91 19.35 -39.45
C GLN A 398 -19.55 18.69 -39.13
N ARG A 399 -19.52 17.81 -38.11
CA ARG A 399 -18.34 17.06 -37.65
C ARG A 399 -17.16 17.94 -37.22
N TYR A 400 -17.43 19.11 -36.66
CA TYR A 400 -16.42 19.89 -35.95
C TYR A 400 -16.28 19.44 -34.48
N ILE A 401 -17.34 18.91 -33.88
CA ILE A 401 -17.34 18.42 -32.49
C ILE A 401 -17.79 16.96 -32.52
N GLU A 402 -17.13 16.09 -31.77
CA GLU A 402 -17.56 14.70 -31.61
C GLU A 402 -18.84 14.63 -30.78
N ARG A 403 -19.69 13.64 -31.07
CA ARG A 403 -20.99 13.52 -30.42
C ARG A 403 -20.90 13.41 -28.89
N GLU A 404 -19.87 12.73 -28.39
CA GLU A 404 -19.63 12.55 -26.95
C GLU A 404 -19.28 13.87 -26.26
N ASP A 405 -18.42 14.70 -26.88
CA ASP A 405 -18.06 16.02 -26.37
C ASP A 405 -19.25 16.98 -26.37
N TYR A 406 -20.10 16.92 -27.39
CA TYR A 406 -21.35 17.69 -27.42
C TYR A 406 -22.27 17.35 -26.24
N LEU A 407 -22.53 16.05 -26.01
CA LEU A 407 -23.41 15.60 -24.93
C LEU A 407 -22.85 15.98 -23.57
N ARG A 408 -21.54 15.79 -23.37
CA ARG A 408 -20.84 16.19 -22.13
C ARG A 408 -20.96 17.69 -21.89
N ALA A 409 -20.59 18.51 -22.88
CA ALA A 409 -20.52 19.96 -22.72
C ALA A 409 -21.90 20.61 -22.53
N VAL A 410 -22.94 20.13 -23.21
CA VAL A 410 -24.32 20.61 -23.00
C VAL A 410 -24.83 20.21 -21.61
N GLY A 411 -24.56 18.99 -21.15
CA GLY A 411 -24.92 18.55 -19.81
C GLY A 411 -24.25 19.40 -18.72
N GLU A 412 -22.92 19.54 -18.79
CA GLU A 412 -22.16 20.38 -17.85
C GLU A 412 -22.62 21.86 -17.88
N MET A 413 -22.96 22.41 -19.06
CA MET A 413 -23.49 23.78 -19.18
C MET A 413 -24.83 23.93 -18.44
N ILE A 414 -25.74 22.95 -18.55
CA ILE A 414 -27.02 22.95 -17.83
C ILE A 414 -26.76 22.91 -16.32
N ASP A 415 -25.91 21.99 -15.86
CA ASP A 415 -25.59 21.83 -14.44
C ASP A 415 -25.00 23.12 -13.82
N VAL A 416 -24.09 23.79 -14.53
CA VAL A 416 -23.43 25.03 -14.07
C VAL A 416 -24.37 26.23 -14.07
N THR A 417 -25.35 26.26 -14.97
CA THR A 417 -26.28 27.40 -15.12
C THR A 417 -27.57 27.25 -14.32
N GLU A 418 -27.96 26.03 -13.96
CA GLU A 418 -29.20 25.75 -13.22
C GLU A 418 -28.96 25.50 -11.72
N GLY A 419 -27.70 25.48 -11.28
CA GLY A 419 -27.31 25.39 -9.87
C GLY A 419 -27.62 24.01 -9.30
N GLY A 420 -26.66 23.10 -9.38
CA GLY A 420 -26.81 21.70 -8.98
C GLY A 420 -27.52 21.48 -7.64
N ASN A 421 -28.82 21.15 -7.71
CA ASN A 421 -29.48 20.31 -6.74
C ASN A 421 -29.11 18.86 -7.10
N GLY A 422 -28.05 18.32 -6.51
CA GLY A 422 -27.78 16.88 -6.55
C GLY A 422 -26.33 16.48 -6.73
N ARG A 423 -25.53 16.61 -5.67
CA ARG A 423 -24.48 15.64 -5.31
C ARG A 423 -24.41 15.61 -3.78
N ALA A 424 -25.15 14.66 -3.21
CA ALA A 424 -24.92 14.11 -1.88
C ALA A 424 -24.20 12.76 -2.05
#